data_AF-A0A7L4PYL8-F1
#
_entry.id   AF-A0A7L4PYL8-F1
#
_cell.length_a   1.000
_cell.length_b   1.000
_cell.length_c   1.000
_cell.angle_alpha   90.00
_cell.angle_beta   90.00
_cell.angle_gamma   90.00
#
_symmetry.space_group_name_H-M   'P 1'
#
loop_
_entity.id
_entity.type
_entity.pdbx_description
1 polymer ?
#
loop_
_entity_poly.entity_id
_entity_poly.type
_entity_poly.pdbx_seq_one_letter_code
_entity_poly.pdbx_strand_id
1 'polypeptide(L)' 'MTILALGPEGTFSHELAVRVFPGPVMLVPTISGIFSQVEAGVCDGIVPIENSEAGGVGPTLDGLLQHEV' A
#
# COMPACT_ATOMS: atom_id res chain seq x y z
N MET A 1 -12.98 4.77 -7.10
CA MET A 1 -12.05 4.62 -5.98
C MET A 1 -10.68 4.34 -6.57
N THR A 2 -9.69 5.18 -6.28
CA THR A 2 -8.31 4.95 -6.72
C THR A 2 -7.61 4.10 -5.67
N ILE A 3 -6.86 3.10 -6.10
CA ILE A 3 -6.11 2.22 -5.20
C ILE A 3 -4.65 2.66 -5.20
N LEU A 4 -4.11 2.95 -4.02
CA LEU A 4 -2.69 3.20 -3.83
C LEU A 4 -1.93 1.89 -3.61
N ALA A 5 -0.78 1.73 -4.26
CA ALA A 5 0.10 0.58 -4.06
C ALA A 5 1.57 1.00 -4.04
N LEU A 6 2.40 0.19 -3.39
CA LEU A 6 3.84 0.43 -3.32
C LEU A 6 4.50 0.26 -4.69
N GLY A 7 5.13 1.32 -5.19
CA GLY A 7 5.89 1.32 -6.42
C GLY A 7 7.34 0.81 -6.27
N PRO A 8 8.14 0.87 -7.35
CA PRO A 8 7.79 1.34 -8.70
C PRO A 8 6.92 0.32 -9.47
N GLU A 9 6.69 0.59 -10.75
CA GLU A 9 5.99 -0.33 -11.65
C GLU A 9 6.71 -1.69 -11.71
N GLY A 10 5.94 -2.77 -11.77
CA GLY A 10 6.45 -4.14 -11.87
C GLY A 10 6.81 -4.79 -10.52
N THR A 11 6.56 -4.14 -9.39
CA THR A 11 6.66 -4.79 -8.07
C THR A 11 5.48 -5.76 -7.84
N PHE A 12 5.63 -6.68 -6.88
CA PHE A 12 4.52 -7.55 -6.45
C PHE A 12 3.29 -6.76 -5.98
N SER A 13 3.49 -5.62 -5.30
CA SER A 13 2.39 -4.75 -4.88
C SER A 13 1.68 -4.11 -6.07
N HIS A 14 2.41 -3.66 -7.09
CA HIS A 14 1.81 -3.16 -8.34
C HIS A 14 0.99 -4.25 -9.04
N GLU A 15 1.59 -5.42 -9.27
CA GLU A 15 0.92 -6.52 -9.98
C GLU A 15 -0.32 -7.01 -9.23
N LEU A 16 -0.25 -7.13 -7.90
CA LEU A 16 -1.39 -7.49 -7.07
C LEU A 16 -2.51 -6.46 -7.17
N ALA A 17 -2.18 -5.15 -7.08
CA ALA A 17 -3.17 -4.09 -7.18
C ALA A 17 -3.93 -4.15 -8.51
N VAL A 18 -3.20 -4.26 -9.62
CA VAL A 18 -3.79 -4.33 -10.96
C VAL A 18 -4.63 -5.59 -11.14
N ARG A 19 -4.22 -6.71 -10.53
CA ARG A 19 -4.95 -7.99 -10.64
C ARG A 19 -6.22 -8.04 -9.80
N VAL A 20 -6.18 -7.48 -8.58
CA VAL A 20 -7.29 -7.59 -7.61
C VAL A 20 -8.32 -6.49 -7.84
N PHE A 21 -7.90 -5.30 -8.24
CA PHE A 21 -8.80 -4.15 -8.39
C PHE A 21 -8.97 -3.79 -9.87
N PRO A 22 -10.21 -3.75 -10.39
CA PRO A 22 -10.48 -3.40 -11.78
C PRO A 22 -10.34 -1.89 -12.09
N GLY A 23 -9.97 -1.07 -11.10
CA GLY A 23 -9.88 0.38 -11.19
C GLY A 23 -8.46 0.92 -11.37
N PRO A 24 -8.29 2.26 -11.41
CA PRO A 24 -6.97 2.87 -11.53
C PRO A 24 -6.12 2.59 -10.28
N VAL A 25 -4.88 2.18 -10.51
CA VAL A 25 -3.84 2.00 -9.49
C VAL A 25 -2.86 3.16 -9.58
N MET A 26 -2.59 3.80 -8.45
CA MET A 26 -1.58 4.85 -8.33
C MET A 26 -0.41 4.33 -7.49
N LEU A 27 0.79 4.43 -8.05
CA LEU A 27 2.01 3.96 -7.38
C LEU A 27 2.60 5.05 -6.50
N VAL A 28 2.90 4.68 -5.26
CA VAL A 28 3.46 5.56 -4.22
C VAL A 28 4.81 4.98 -3.79
N PRO A 29 5.84 5.82 -3.60
CA PRO A 29 7.20 5.33 -3.34
C PRO A 29 7.42 4.75 -1.95
N THR A 30 6.51 5.01 -0.99
CA THR A 30 6.65 4.56 0.40
C THR A 30 5.32 4.08 0.98
N ILE A 31 5.41 3.11 1.89
CA ILE A 31 4.25 2.59 2.63
C ILE A 31 3.63 3.69 3.51
N SER A 32 4.45 4.47 4.23
CA SER A 32 3.96 5.61 5.03
C SER A 32 3.19 6.64 4.19
N GLY A 33 3.63 6.89 2.94
CA GLY A 33 2.91 7.77 2.02
C GLY A 33 1.56 7.22 1.58
N ILE A 34 1.36 5.90 1.60
CA ILE A 34 0.06 5.26 1.38
C ILE A 34 -0.83 5.52 2.59
N PHE A 35 -0.37 5.23 3.81
CA PHE A 35 -1.13 5.48 5.05
C PHE A 35 -1.59 6.94 5.17
N SER A 36 -0.68 7.89 4.95
CA SER A 36 -1.00 9.33 5.05
C SER A 36 -2.10 9.77 4.08
N GLN A 37 -2.20 9.15 2.90
CA GLN A 37 -3.23 9.48 1.90
C GLN A 37 -4.55 8.74 2.17
N VAL A 38 -4.49 7.49 2.66
CA VAL A 38 -5.68 6.73 3.07
C VAL A 38 -6.37 7.41 4.25
N GLU A 39 -5.61 7.86 5.24
CA GLU A 39 -6.13 8.60 6.41
C GLU A 39 -6.87 9.90 6.01
N ALA A 40 -6.50 10.51 4.88
CA ALA A 40 -7.22 11.66 4.34
C ALA A 40 -8.62 11.32 3.77
N GLY A 41 -8.97 10.03 3.68
CA GLY A 41 -10.34 9.55 3.41
C GLY A 41 -10.79 9.59 1.94
N VAL A 42 -9.87 9.76 0.99
CA VAL A 42 -10.20 9.93 -0.45
C VAL A 42 -9.78 8.75 -1.33
N CYS A 43 -9.01 7.81 -0.80
CA CYS A 43 -8.48 6.66 -1.52
C CYS A 43 -8.27 5.47 -0.58
N ASP A 44 -8.25 4.26 -1.14
CA ASP A 44 -7.80 3.07 -0.42
C ASP A 44 -6.35 2.76 -0.75
N GLY A 45 -5.70 1.97 0.09
CA GLY A 45 -4.33 1.53 -0.10
C GLY A 45 -4.17 0.04 0.11
N ILE A 46 -3.20 -0.55 -0.59
CA ILE A 46 -2.70 -1.88 -0.29
C ILE A 46 -1.24 -1.84 0.11
N VAL A 47 -0.91 -2.57 1.17
CA VAL A 47 0.42 -2.65 1.74
C VAL A 47 0.73 -4.11 2.12
N PRO A 48 1.97 -4.60 1.93
CA PRO A 48 2.33 -5.94 2.37
C PRO A 48 2.46 -5.95 3.90
N ILE A 49 1.88 -6.94 4.57
CA ILE A 49 2.01 -7.10 6.03
C ILE A 49 3.20 -8.00 6.42
N GLU A 50 3.52 -8.98 5.57
CA GLU A 50 4.59 -9.97 5.79
C GLU A 50 5.25 -10.35 4.46
N ASN A 51 6.54 -10.65 4.51
CA ASN A 51 7.34 -11.20 3.42
C ASN A 51 7.95 -12.54 3.85
N SER A 52 7.99 -13.52 2.95
CA SER A 52 8.48 -14.87 3.25
C SER A 52 9.95 -14.95 3.65
N GLU A 53 10.78 -14.00 3.23
CA GLU A 53 12.22 -13.97 3.53
C GLU A 53 12.55 -13.04 4.70
N ALA A 54 11.83 -11.92 4.81
CA ALA A 54 12.13 -10.86 5.77
C ALA A 54 11.16 -10.79 6.97
N GLY A 55 10.11 -11.61 6.98
CA GLY A 55 9.07 -11.60 8.01
C GLY A 55 8.18 -10.35 7.93
N GLY A 56 7.76 -9.84 9.08
CA GLY A 56 6.84 -8.70 9.17
C GLY A 56 7.39 -7.42 8.51
N VAL A 57 6.53 -6.71 7.79
CA VAL A 57 6.91 -5.46 7.11
C VAL A 57 6.80 -4.29 8.08
N GLY A 58 7.94 -3.89 8.65
CA GLY A 58 8.03 -2.81 9.66
C GLY A 58 7.22 -1.56 9.32
N PRO A 59 7.40 -0.92 8.14
CA PRO A 59 6.65 0.28 7.78
C PRO A 59 5.13 0.11 7.74
N THR A 60 4.64 -1.11 7.48
CA THR A 60 3.20 -1.41 7.52
C THR A 60 2.71 -1.47 8.96
N LEU A 61 3.46 -2.15 9.83
CA LEU A 61 3.13 -2.26 11.26
C LEU A 61 3.19 -0.88 11.94
N ASP A 62 4.21 -0.09 11.63
CA ASP A 62 4.33 1.29 12.13
C ASP A 62 3.15 2.15 11.64
N GLY A 63 2.76 2.01 10.36
CA GLY A 63 1.63 2.73 9.79
C GLY A 63 0.30 2.41 10.50
N LEU A 64 0.03 1.14 10.77
CA LEU A 64 -1.15 0.69 11.51
C LEU A 64 -1.18 1.19 12.97
N LEU A 65 -0.04 1.53 13.56
CA LEU A 65 0.05 2.10 14.90
C LEU A 65 -0.06 3.63 14.91
N GLN A 66 0.34 4.29 13.83
CA GLN A 66 0.49 5.75 13.75
C GLN A 66 -0.68 6.48 13.10
N HIS A 67 -1.48 5.79 12.27
CA HIS A 67 -2.56 6.39 11.50
C HIS A 67 -3.91 5.78 11.84
N GLU A 68 -4.98 6.58 11.79
CA GLU A 68 -6.36 6.14 11.94
C GLU A 68 -6.96 5.85 10.55
N VAL A 69 -6.73 4.62 10.06
CA VAL A 69 -7.14 4.14 8.72
C VAL A 69 -8.20 3.05 8.75
#